data_AF-A0A949LYC2-F1
#
_entry.id   AF-A0A949LYC2-F1
#
_cell.length_a   1.000
_cell.length_b   1.000
_cell.length_c   1.000
_cell.angle_alpha   90.00
_cell.angle_beta   90.00
_cell.angle_gamma   90.00
#
_symmetry.space_group_name_H-M   'P 1'
#
loop_
_entity.id
_entity.type
_entity.pdbx_description
1 polymer ?
#
loop_
_entity_poly.entity_id
_entity_poly.type
_entity_poly.pdbx_seq_one_letter_code
_entity_poly.pdbx_strand_id
1 'polypeptide(L)'
;FQGSGNTLFIVAVILFLLGLVPGMPHVPFIAFALLFGGLGYLLNDRLKKTEQKAKEAAAAAPPKTELEWSDVPVIEPLCLELPYRLIPLVDKGDESDLIKRIRAIRRKFVTEIGFLTPSVHIRDNLQLPAETYRFLLYGAEIGRGQCLPDKLLAIFPQGDTQPLAGIQVKDPTYGMPAVWIDRGQRDEAISKGYTVVEPAVVMTTHLDHLVRSHSHELLGRQETQDLLDHFKSSYPKLVEDVVPKVVTLANLQRILQLLLEEGVPVKDLRTILEVASENAALLTDPNNVLAPVRYALRRTIVQETFGETSEFKVLGVHPEFERLIDQTVGGAATAADGAIEPSLARLFGEEVIAGVNEMESQGLAPVILTGSKSRLTLSRLARRIKSQAIVLAMSELPATGNVTFQKVLCNRGAPG
;
A
#
# COMPACT_ATOMS: atom_id res chain seq x y z
N PHE A 1 -8.58 22.07 27.91
CA PHE A 1 -8.63 23.14 28.93
C PHE A 1 -9.65 22.76 30.02
N GLN A 2 -9.29 21.94 31.01
CA GLN A 2 -10.20 21.52 32.11
C GLN A 2 -10.07 22.38 33.39
N GLY A 3 -9.35 23.51 33.35
CA GLY A 3 -9.02 24.31 34.54
C GLY A 3 -9.70 25.69 34.64
N SER A 4 -10.66 26.02 33.78
CA SER A 4 -11.12 27.42 33.63
C SER A 4 -11.81 28.00 34.87
N GLY A 5 -12.65 27.24 35.58
CA GLY A 5 -13.39 27.72 36.74
C GLY A 5 -12.51 28.01 37.97
N ASN A 6 -11.66 27.05 38.37
CA ASN A 6 -10.78 27.22 39.55
C ASN A 6 -9.75 28.34 39.33
N THR A 7 -9.25 28.51 38.11
CA THR A 7 -8.30 29.58 37.78
C THR A 7 -8.95 30.96 37.93
N LEU A 8 -10.21 31.13 37.52
CA LEU A 8 -10.96 32.39 37.68
C LEU A 8 -11.17 32.76 39.15
N PHE A 9 -11.44 31.78 40.02
CA PHE A 9 -11.56 32.03 41.47
C PHE A 9 -10.21 32.41 42.11
N ILE A 10 -9.12 31.75 41.72
CA ILE A 10 -7.77 32.08 42.22
C ILE A 10 -7.41 33.52 41.82
N VAL A 11 -7.67 33.90 40.56
CA VAL A 11 -7.44 35.27 40.07
C VAL A 11 -8.30 36.28 40.83
N ALA A 12 -9.57 35.97 41.11
CA ALA A 12 -10.46 36.84 41.88
C ALA A 12 -9.95 37.08 43.32
N VAL A 13 -9.45 36.04 44.00
CA VAL A 13 -8.89 36.14 45.35
C VAL A 13 -7.61 36.99 45.36
N ILE A 14 -6.73 36.79 44.39
CA ILE A 14 -5.48 37.58 44.27
C ILE A 14 -5.80 39.06 44.02
N LEU A 15 -6.74 39.36 43.12
CA LEU A 15 -7.17 40.73 42.82
C LEU A 15 -7.82 41.41 44.04
N PHE A 16 -8.57 40.66 44.85
CA PHE A 16 -9.15 41.16 46.09
C PHE A 16 -8.09 41.49 47.14
N LEU A 17 -7.11 40.61 47.34
CA LEU A 17 -5.99 40.83 48.28
C LEU A 17 -5.12 42.02 47.85
N LEU A 18 -4.85 42.16 46.55
CA LEU A 18 -4.12 43.30 46.01
C LEU A 18 -4.91 44.61 46.20
N GLY A 19 -6.23 44.54 46.06
CA GLY A 19 -7.16 45.63 46.33
C GLY A 19 -7.28 46.04 47.80
N LEU A 20 -6.62 45.37 48.76
CA LEU A 20 -6.57 45.76 50.18
C LEU A 20 -5.26 46.48 50.56
N VAL A 21 -4.28 46.54 49.66
CA VAL A 21 -2.98 47.18 49.92
C VAL A 21 -3.12 48.71 49.91
N PRO A 22 -2.75 49.42 50.99
CA PRO A 22 -2.87 50.87 51.08
C PRO A 22 -1.94 51.56 50.07
N GLY A 23 -2.48 52.48 49.27
CA GLY A 23 -1.75 53.21 48.23
C GLY A 23 -2.14 52.86 46.79
N MET A 24 -3.02 51.87 46.58
CA MET A 24 -3.58 51.53 45.27
C MET A 24 -5.07 51.91 45.17
N PRO A 25 -5.61 52.17 43.96
CA PRO A 25 -7.03 52.49 43.78
C PRO A 25 -7.90 51.25 44.09
N HIS A 26 -8.47 51.20 45.29
CA HIS A 26 -9.22 50.04 45.80
C HIS A 26 -10.46 49.68 44.96
N VAL A 27 -11.14 50.67 44.41
CA VAL A 27 -12.41 50.51 43.67
C VAL A 27 -12.29 49.60 42.44
N PRO A 28 -11.37 49.82 41.48
CA PRO A 28 -11.24 48.96 40.30
C PRO A 28 -10.85 47.52 40.62
N PHE A 29 -9.95 47.29 41.60
CA PHE A 29 -9.50 45.94 41.94
C PHE A 29 -10.61 45.09 42.59
N ILE A 30 -11.41 45.69 43.47
CA ILE A 30 -12.57 45.02 44.07
C ILE A 30 -13.65 44.75 43.01
N ALA A 31 -13.87 45.67 42.07
CA ALA A 31 -14.82 45.48 40.96
C ALA A 31 -14.41 44.31 40.04
N PHE A 32 -13.14 44.20 39.67
CA PHE A 32 -12.65 43.08 38.87
C PHE A 32 -12.69 41.75 39.64
N ALA A 33 -12.36 41.75 40.94
CA ALA A 33 -12.48 40.55 41.77
C ALA A 33 -13.93 40.02 41.81
N LEU A 34 -14.92 40.90 41.95
CA LEU A 34 -16.34 40.53 41.88
C LEU A 34 -16.75 40.01 40.50
N LEU A 35 -16.26 40.63 39.42
CA LEU A 35 -16.55 40.21 38.05
C LEU A 35 -16.03 38.80 37.75
N PHE A 36 -14.75 38.54 38.05
CA PHE A 36 -14.12 37.24 37.80
C PHE A 36 -14.65 36.14 38.74
N GLY A 37 -14.97 36.49 39.99
CA GLY A 37 -15.64 35.58 40.92
C GLY A 37 -17.06 35.20 40.45
N GLY A 38 -17.83 36.17 39.94
CA GLY A 38 -19.15 35.93 39.39
C GLY A 38 -19.13 35.07 38.12
N LEU A 39 -18.19 35.33 37.21
CA LEU A 39 -17.97 34.52 36.01
C LEU A 39 -17.54 33.08 36.35
N GLY A 40 -16.65 32.91 37.33
CA GLY A 40 -16.24 31.61 37.84
C GLY A 40 -17.40 30.80 38.41
N TYR A 41 -18.31 31.45 39.15
CA TYR A 41 -19.50 30.81 39.72
C TYR A 41 -20.47 30.31 38.64
N LEU A 42 -20.77 31.15 37.64
CA LEU A 42 -21.67 30.79 36.53
C LEU A 42 -21.11 29.65 35.65
N LEU A 43 -19.79 29.65 35.40
CA LEU A 43 -19.12 28.57 34.68
C LEU A 43 -19.14 27.25 35.47
N ASN A 44 -18.92 27.30 36.78
CA ASN A 44 -18.94 26.11 37.63
C ASN A 44 -20.35 25.53 37.79
N ASP A 45 -21.39 26.36 37.89
CA ASP A 45 -22.78 25.90 37.94
C ASP A 45 -23.22 25.26 36.62
N ARG A 46 -22.76 25.78 35.47
CA ARG A 46 -22.98 25.15 34.16
C ARG A 46 -22.24 23.83 34.00
N LEU A 47 -20.98 23.76 34.43
CA LEU A 47 -20.19 22.53 34.40
C LEU A 47 -20.79 21.44 35.30
N LYS A 48 -21.20 21.78 36.53
CA LYS A 48 -21.89 20.86 37.44
C LYS A 48 -23.22 20.36 36.88
N LYS A 49 -24.02 21.23 36.26
CA LYS A 49 -25.27 20.82 35.58
C LYS A 49 -25.02 19.92 34.37
N THR A 50 -23.95 20.15 33.62
CA THR A 50 -23.56 19.28 32.49
C THR A 50 -23.00 17.94 32.97
N GLU A 51 -22.19 17.91 34.03
CA GLU A 51 -21.71 16.67 34.65
C GLU A 51 -22.83 15.85 35.30
N GLN A 52 -23.80 16.51 35.92
CA GLN A 52 -24.95 15.84 36.53
C GLN A 52 -25.89 15.27 35.46
N LYS A 53 -26.15 16.01 34.37
CA LYS A 53 -26.84 15.47 33.19
C LYS A 53 -26.08 14.33 32.52
N ALA A 54 -24.75 14.37 32.47
CA ALA A 54 -23.94 13.28 31.93
C ALA A 54 -23.96 12.03 32.83
N LYS A 55 -23.99 12.20 34.16
CA LYS A 55 -24.15 11.09 35.11
C LYS A 55 -25.54 10.49 35.08
N GLU A 56 -26.59 11.31 34.95
CA GLU A 56 -27.97 10.84 34.79
C GLU A 56 -28.19 10.12 33.45
N ALA A 57 -27.54 10.58 32.37
CA ALA A 57 -27.55 9.90 31.08
C ALA A 57 -26.76 8.57 31.08
N ALA A 58 -25.68 8.48 31.86
CA ALA A 58 -24.91 7.24 32.02
C ALA A 58 -25.61 6.21 32.94
N ALA A 59 -26.40 6.66 33.92
CA ALA A 59 -27.17 5.80 34.82
C ALA A 59 -28.48 5.27 34.20
N ALA A 60 -28.96 5.89 33.11
CA ALA A 60 -30.16 5.48 32.37
C ALA A 60 -29.86 4.55 31.17
N ALA A 61 -28.63 4.03 31.05
CA ALA A 61 -28.30 3.07 30.01
C ALA A 61 -29.07 1.75 30.24
N PRO A 62 -29.77 1.20 29.23
CA PRO A 62 -30.41 -0.10 29.34
C PRO A 62 -29.37 -1.19 29.69
N PRO A 63 -29.80 -2.32 30.29
CA PRO A 63 -28.89 -3.42 30.60
C PRO A 63 -28.12 -3.79 29.33
N LYS A 64 -26.80 -4.02 29.47
CA LYS A 64 -25.92 -4.39 28.36
C LYS A 64 -26.55 -5.56 27.62
N THR A 65 -27.10 -5.28 26.45
CA THR A 65 -27.54 -6.28 25.49
C THR A 65 -26.37 -7.25 25.30
N GLU A 66 -26.62 -8.54 25.46
CA GLU A 66 -25.62 -9.55 25.08
C GLU A 66 -25.26 -9.31 23.63
N LEU A 67 -23.96 -9.26 23.32
CA LEU A 67 -23.47 -9.01 21.97
C LEU A 67 -24.09 -10.03 21.01
N GLU A 68 -24.76 -9.54 19.98
CA GLU A 68 -25.37 -10.36 18.94
C GLU A 68 -24.39 -10.55 17.77
N TRP A 69 -24.64 -11.54 16.91
CA TRP A 69 -23.84 -11.74 15.68
C TRP A 69 -23.84 -10.51 14.77
N SER A 70 -24.87 -9.65 14.86
CA SER A 70 -24.97 -8.36 14.19
C SER A 70 -23.98 -7.32 14.69
N ASP A 71 -23.46 -7.47 15.92
CA ASP A 71 -22.45 -6.58 16.50
C ASP A 71 -21.02 -6.94 16.07
N VAL A 72 -20.83 -8.06 15.37
CA VAL A 72 -19.53 -8.45 14.79
C VAL A 72 -19.21 -7.50 13.63
N PRO A 73 -18.18 -6.65 13.74
CA PRO A 73 -17.89 -5.68 12.70
C PRO A 73 -17.40 -6.40 11.43
N VAL A 74 -18.05 -6.10 10.31
CA VAL A 74 -17.56 -6.53 9.00
C VAL A 74 -16.31 -5.71 8.68
N ILE A 75 -15.21 -6.41 8.43
CA ILE A 75 -13.94 -5.77 8.10
C ILE A 75 -13.97 -5.36 6.63
N GLU A 76 -13.79 -4.08 6.39
CA GLU A 76 -13.65 -3.54 5.04
C GLU A 76 -12.35 -4.02 4.39
N PRO A 77 -12.36 -4.45 3.12
CA PRO A 77 -11.16 -4.95 2.44
C PRO A 77 -10.02 -3.93 2.41
N LEU A 78 -10.31 -2.66 2.14
CA LEU A 78 -9.30 -1.61 2.01
C LEU A 78 -9.76 -0.34 2.74
N CYS A 79 -8.96 0.13 3.69
CA CYS A 79 -9.29 1.28 4.53
C CYS A 79 -8.13 2.29 4.58
N LEU A 80 -8.46 3.58 4.58
CA LEU A 80 -7.57 4.70 4.84
C LEU A 80 -7.99 5.35 6.16
N GLU A 81 -7.10 5.32 7.14
CA GLU A 81 -7.33 5.99 8.41
C GLU A 81 -6.61 7.34 8.47
N LEU A 82 -7.34 8.37 8.90
CA LEU A 82 -6.87 9.75 8.96
C LEU A 82 -6.99 10.34 10.37
N PRO A 83 -5.96 11.03 10.87
CA PRO A 83 -6.07 11.86 12.07
C PRO A 83 -6.82 13.16 11.76
N TYR A 84 -7.24 13.87 12.82
CA TYR A 84 -8.01 15.11 12.72
C TYR A 84 -7.43 16.16 11.74
N ARG A 85 -6.11 16.35 11.71
CA ARG A 85 -5.45 17.35 10.85
C ARG A 85 -5.56 17.02 9.34
N LEU A 86 -5.78 15.76 8.98
CA LEU A 86 -5.90 15.32 7.58
C LEU A 86 -7.34 15.22 7.09
N ILE A 87 -8.34 15.34 7.97
CA ILE A 87 -9.77 15.35 7.60
C ILE A 87 -10.11 16.39 6.52
N PRO A 88 -9.54 17.62 6.52
CA PRO A 88 -9.81 18.60 5.46
C PRO A 88 -9.47 18.12 4.04
N LEU A 89 -8.63 17.08 3.89
CA LEU A 89 -8.34 16.47 2.58
C LEU A 89 -9.53 15.68 2.01
N VAL A 90 -10.52 15.35 2.83
CA VAL A 90 -11.71 14.55 2.46
C VAL A 90 -13.05 15.20 2.83
N ASP A 91 -13.04 16.33 3.52
CA ASP A 91 -14.22 17.00 4.09
C ASP A 91 -15.28 17.40 3.04
N LYS A 92 -14.85 17.71 1.81
CA LYS A 92 -15.78 18.02 0.70
C LYS A 92 -16.39 16.77 0.05
N GLY A 93 -16.22 15.60 0.66
CA GLY A 93 -16.64 14.31 0.12
C GLY A 93 -16.13 14.14 -1.30
N ASP A 94 -17.03 13.81 -2.22
CA ASP A 94 -16.78 13.58 -3.64
C ASP A 94 -16.04 14.72 -4.38
N GLU A 95 -16.16 15.95 -3.89
CA GLU A 95 -15.49 17.11 -4.48
C GLU A 95 -14.03 17.27 -4.05
N SER A 96 -13.60 16.52 -3.04
CA SER A 96 -12.24 16.54 -2.51
C SER A 96 -11.23 15.99 -3.52
N ASP A 97 -10.06 16.64 -3.64
CA ASP A 97 -9.01 16.24 -4.58
C ASP A 97 -8.52 14.81 -4.31
N LEU A 98 -8.36 14.44 -3.03
CA LEU A 98 -7.95 13.09 -2.64
C LEU A 98 -8.95 12.03 -3.14
N ILE A 99 -10.25 12.23 -2.94
CA ILE A 99 -11.29 11.28 -3.36
C ILE A 99 -11.36 11.16 -4.90
N LYS A 100 -11.24 12.29 -5.61
CA LYS A 100 -11.17 12.30 -7.08
C LYS A 100 -9.97 11.50 -7.61
N ARG A 101 -8.80 11.63 -6.98
CA ARG A 101 -7.58 10.88 -7.32
C ARG A 101 -7.69 9.39 -6.99
N ILE A 102 -8.26 9.03 -5.84
CA ILE A 102 -8.53 7.61 -5.49
C ILE A 102 -9.40 6.95 -6.58
N ARG A 103 -10.45 7.64 -7.06
CA ARG A 103 -11.27 7.15 -8.18
C ARG A 103 -10.49 7.01 -9.48
N ALA A 104 -9.61 7.95 -9.77
CA ALA A 104 -8.75 7.89 -10.96
C ALA A 104 -7.79 6.69 -10.90
N ILE A 105 -7.21 6.41 -9.73
CA ILE A 105 -6.37 5.22 -9.50
C ILE A 105 -7.16 3.95 -9.75
N ARG A 106 -8.37 3.83 -9.20
CA ARG A 106 -9.22 2.66 -9.44
C ARG A 106 -9.52 2.44 -10.92
N ARG A 107 -9.83 3.51 -11.67
CA ARG A 107 -10.02 3.42 -13.13
C ARG A 107 -8.74 2.97 -13.86
N LYS A 108 -7.59 3.58 -13.53
CA LYS A 108 -6.28 3.20 -14.08
C LYS A 108 -5.98 1.73 -13.81
N PHE A 109 -6.20 1.27 -12.57
CA PHE A 109 -6.00 -0.10 -12.16
C PHE A 109 -6.85 -1.08 -12.98
N VAL A 110 -8.13 -0.79 -13.19
CA VAL A 110 -9.00 -1.65 -14.02
C VAL A 110 -8.45 -1.79 -15.45
N THR A 111 -8.02 -0.68 -16.06
CA THR A 111 -7.48 -0.69 -17.43
C THR A 111 -6.14 -1.43 -17.53
N GLU A 112 -5.27 -1.27 -16.54
CA GLU A 112 -3.92 -1.84 -16.58
C GLU A 112 -3.87 -3.29 -16.13
N ILE A 113 -4.56 -3.63 -15.03
CA ILE A 113 -4.51 -4.93 -14.35
C ILE A 113 -5.66 -5.84 -14.76
N GLY A 114 -6.88 -5.32 -14.94
CA GLY A 114 -8.00 -6.09 -15.49
C GLY A 114 -9.08 -6.57 -14.53
N PHE A 115 -9.15 -6.06 -13.29
CA PHE A 115 -10.29 -6.29 -12.40
C PHE A 115 -10.61 -5.04 -11.56
N LEU A 116 -11.81 -5.00 -10.99
CA LEU A 116 -12.25 -3.89 -10.15
C LEU A 116 -11.79 -4.12 -8.70
N THR A 117 -11.03 -3.17 -8.14
CA THR A 117 -10.65 -3.23 -6.73
C THR A 117 -11.81 -2.81 -5.82
N PRO A 118 -11.86 -3.34 -4.58
CA PRO A 118 -12.76 -2.87 -3.54
C PRO A 118 -12.67 -1.34 -3.34
N SER A 119 -13.75 -0.73 -2.87
CA SER A 119 -13.74 0.69 -2.52
C SER A 119 -12.85 0.95 -1.30
N VAL A 120 -12.13 2.07 -1.33
CA VAL A 120 -11.32 2.52 -0.20
C VAL A 120 -12.23 3.20 0.81
N HIS A 121 -12.39 2.61 1.98
CA HIS A 121 -13.16 3.20 3.08
C HIS A 121 -12.30 4.19 3.84
N ILE A 122 -12.77 5.42 4.02
CA ILE A 122 -12.02 6.45 4.73
C ILE A 122 -12.63 6.62 6.12
N ARG A 123 -11.81 6.50 7.16
CA ARG A 123 -12.22 6.59 8.55
C ARG A 123 -11.32 7.53 9.32
N ASP A 124 -11.88 8.22 10.32
CA ASP A 124 -11.08 8.98 11.26
C ASP A 124 -10.48 8.05 12.33
N ASN A 125 -9.24 8.30 12.71
CA ASN A 125 -8.59 7.65 13.83
C ASN A 125 -7.82 8.69 14.65
N LEU A 126 -8.42 9.11 15.76
CA LEU A 126 -7.86 10.10 16.68
C LEU A 126 -6.67 9.59 17.50
N GLN A 127 -6.37 8.29 17.45
CA GLN A 127 -5.19 7.70 18.09
C GLN A 127 -3.93 7.85 17.23
N LEU A 128 -4.07 8.17 15.94
CA LEU A 128 -2.94 8.42 15.07
C LEU A 128 -2.28 9.77 15.38
N PRO A 129 -0.94 9.89 15.25
CA PRO A 129 -0.26 11.18 15.28
C PRO A 129 -0.87 12.14 14.26
N ALA A 130 -0.90 13.44 14.58
CA ALA A 130 -1.65 14.44 13.81
C ALA A 130 -1.33 14.47 12.30
N GLU A 131 -0.12 14.13 11.89
CA GLU A 131 0.33 14.19 10.50
C GLU A 131 0.53 12.80 9.88
N THR A 132 0.08 11.73 10.52
CA THR A 132 0.31 10.35 10.07
C THR A 132 -0.97 9.69 9.63
N TYR A 133 -1.01 9.20 8.39
CA TYR A 133 -2.08 8.34 7.88
C TYR A 133 -1.59 6.89 7.79
N ARG A 134 -2.53 5.95 7.71
CA ARG A 134 -2.23 4.55 7.40
C ARG A 134 -3.28 3.90 6.50
N PHE A 135 -2.84 2.92 5.74
CA PHE A 135 -3.67 2.05 4.93
C PHE A 135 -3.76 0.67 5.58
N LEU A 136 -4.98 0.15 5.62
CA LEU A 136 -5.28 -1.17 6.14
C LEU A 136 -5.84 -2.05 5.02
N LEU A 137 -5.41 -3.30 4.99
CA LEU A 137 -5.95 -4.37 4.16
C LEU A 137 -6.53 -5.44 5.08
N TYR A 138 -7.82 -5.72 4.96
CA TYR A 138 -8.54 -6.63 5.86
C TYR A 138 -8.25 -6.35 7.35
N GLY A 139 -8.17 -5.07 7.72
CA GLY A 139 -7.90 -4.62 9.10
C GLY A 139 -6.44 -4.64 9.54
N ALA A 140 -5.52 -5.21 8.75
CA ALA A 140 -4.08 -5.20 9.02
C ALA A 140 -3.38 -4.04 8.32
N GLU A 141 -2.42 -3.40 8.99
CA GLU A 141 -1.67 -2.27 8.40
C GLU A 141 -0.70 -2.75 7.32
N ILE A 142 -0.88 -2.24 6.11
CA ILE A 142 -0.03 -2.53 4.93
C ILE A 142 0.88 -1.38 4.56
N GLY A 143 0.60 -0.16 5.02
CA GLY A 143 1.45 0.99 4.78
C GLY A 143 1.06 2.20 5.60
N ARG A 144 2.04 3.05 5.89
CA ARG A 144 1.83 4.30 6.62
C ARG A 144 2.71 5.41 6.06
N GLY A 145 2.28 6.66 6.23
CA GLY A 145 3.04 7.80 5.77
C GLY A 145 2.74 9.06 6.57
N GLN A 146 3.68 10.00 6.51
CA GLN A 146 3.46 11.35 7.02
C GLN A 146 2.94 12.24 5.91
N CYS A 147 2.00 13.13 6.22
CA CYS A 147 1.40 14.07 5.30
C CYS A 147 1.19 15.41 6.01
N LEU A 148 1.73 16.49 5.45
CA LEU A 148 1.54 17.84 5.96
C LEU A 148 0.65 18.61 4.96
N PRO A 149 -0.65 18.83 5.27
CA PRO A 149 -1.62 19.35 4.29
C PRO A 149 -1.31 20.79 3.83
N ASP A 150 -0.59 21.54 4.66
CA ASP A 150 -0.19 22.93 4.44
C ASP A 150 1.14 23.09 3.68
N LYS A 151 1.90 22.01 3.46
CA LYS A 151 3.22 22.02 2.80
C LYS A 151 3.20 21.29 1.45
N LEU A 152 4.34 21.31 0.77
CA LEU A 152 4.59 20.53 -0.45
C LEU A 152 5.74 19.55 -0.19
N LEU A 153 5.69 18.38 -0.82
CA LEU A 153 6.79 17.41 -0.74
C LEU A 153 7.71 17.61 -1.95
N ALA A 154 8.96 17.98 -1.70
CA ALA A 154 10.02 18.04 -2.71
C ALA A 154 10.81 16.73 -2.69
N ILE A 155 10.64 15.92 -3.73
CA ILE A 155 11.31 14.62 -3.88
C ILE A 155 12.60 14.82 -4.66
N PHE A 156 13.66 14.19 -4.16
CA PHE A 156 14.99 14.22 -4.72
C PHE A 156 15.17 13.09 -5.76
N PRO A 157 15.32 13.41 -7.05
CA PRO A 157 15.83 12.42 -8.01
C PRO A 157 17.33 12.18 -7.71
N GLN A 158 17.78 10.92 -7.80
CA GLN A 158 19.18 10.54 -7.51
C GLN A 158 20.19 11.48 -8.21
N GLY A 159 21.13 12.07 -7.46
CA GLY A 159 22.16 13.01 -7.97
C GLY A 159 22.86 13.79 -6.85
N ASP A 160 23.64 14.83 -7.17
CA ASP A 160 24.12 15.83 -6.19
C ASP A 160 23.25 17.08 -6.36
N THR A 161 22.23 17.29 -5.52
CA THR A 161 21.48 18.56 -5.48
C THR A 161 21.76 19.32 -4.20
N GLN A 162 21.65 20.64 -4.28
CA GLN A 162 21.80 21.50 -3.10
C GLN A 162 20.68 21.21 -2.09
N PRO A 163 20.98 21.18 -0.79
CA PRO A 163 19.98 20.95 0.24
C PRO A 163 18.92 22.06 0.25
N LEU A 164 17.66 21.67 0.44
CA LEU A 164 16.54 22.57 0.70
C LEU A 164 16.28 22.68 2.20
N ALA A 165 15.94 23.90 2.65
CA ALA A 165 15.46 24.11 4.02
C ALA A 165 14.04 23.55 4.16
N GLY A 166 13.83 22.69 5.16
CA GLY A 166 12.53 22.06 5.41
C GLY A 166 12.65 20.83 6.30
N ILE A 167 11.54 20.08 6.41
CA ILE A 167 11.49 18.86 7.23
C ILE A 167 11.92 17.68 6.36
N GLN A 168 13.08 17.13 6.66
CA GLN A 168 13.64 15.97 5.95
C GLN A 168 12.83 14.71 6.28
N VAL A 169 12.40 14.00 5.24
CA VAL A 169 11.60 12.77 5.32
C VAL A 169 12.02 11.80 4.22
N LYS A 170 11.36 10.63 4.17
CA LYS A 170 11.40 9.74 3.01
C LYS A 170 10.00 9.68 2.40
N ASP A 171 9.95 9.67 1.07
CA ASP A 171 8.72 9.37 0.35
C ASP A 171 8.18 8.00 0.79
N PRO A 172 6.88 7.89 1.14
CA PRO A 172 6.32 6.65 1.68
C PRO A 172 6.16 5.54 0.63
N THR A 173 6.26 5.85 -0.66
CA THR A 173 6.05 4.90 -1.76
C THR A 173 7.34 4.17 -2.13
N TYR A 174 8.41 4.94 -2.35
CA TYR A 174 9.68 4.42 -2.87
C TYR A 174 10.84 4.56 -1.89
N GLY A 175 10.61 5.19 -0.73
CA GLY A 175 11.65 5.44 0.27
C GLY A 175 12.70 6.45 -0.17
N MET A 176 12.43 7.22 -1.23
CA MET A 176 13.34 8.25 -1.74
C MET A 176 13.50 9.39 -0.74
N PRO A 177 14.71 9.97 -0.60
CA PRO A 177 14.88 11.18 0.19
C PRO A 177 13.95 12.30 -0.30
N ALA A 178 13.27 12.98 0.63
CA ALA A 178 12.35 14.05 0.30
C ALA A 178 12.30 15.08 1.42
N VAL A 179 11.82 16.28 1.11
CA VAL A 179 11.74 17.39 2.06
C VAL A 179 10.36 18.02 2.01
N TRP A 180 9.70 18.18 3.16
CA TRP A 180 8.53 19.03 3.26
C TRP A 180 8.96 20.50 3.28
N ILE A 181 8.54 21.24 2.26
CA ILE A 181 8.84 22.66 2.05
C ILE A 181 7.58 23.51 2.18
N ASP A 182 7.75 24.78 2.52
CA ASP A 182 6.64 25.73 2.48
C ASP A 182 6.22 26.01 1.03
N ARG A 183 4.92 26.30 0.82
CA ARG A 183 4.36 26.52 -0.53
C ARG A 183 5.09 27.61 -1.31
N GLY A 184 5.65 28.62 -0.63
CA GLY A 184 6.42 29.71 -1.25
C GLY A 184 7.81 29.28 -1.78
N GLN A 185 8.35 28.15 -1.33
CA GLN A 185 9.66 27.64 -1.77
C GLN A 185 9.57 26.77 -3.04
N ARG A 186 8.38 26.66 -3.64
CA ARG A 186 8.12 25.80 -4.80
C ARG A 186 9.06 26.10 -5.97
N ASP A 187 9.18 27.36 -6.36
CA ASP A 187 9.97 27.75 -7.54
C ASP A 187 11.48 27.53 -7.30
N GLU A 188 11.94 27.79 -6.07
CA GLU A 188 13.31 27.48 -5.65
C GLU A 188 13.59 25.97 -5.74
N ALA A 189 12.69 25.14 -5.21
CA ALA A 189 12.85 23.68 -5.26
C ALA A 189 12.88 23.15 -6.70
N ILE A 190 12.00 23.64 -7.57
CA ILE A 190 11.96 23.26 -8.99
C ILE A 190 13.25 23.69 -9.70
N SER A 191 13.73 24.93 -9.48
CA SER A 191 14.99 25.41 -10.07
C SER A 191 16.22 24.62 -9.63
N LYS A 192 16.18 24.01 -8.43
CA LYS A 192 17.20 23.10 -7.91
C LYS A 192 17.04 21.65 -8.39
N GLY A 193 16.06 21.37 -9.24
CA GLY A 193 15.83 20.05 -9.85
C GLY A 193 14.97 19.09 -9.03
N TYR A 194 14.28 19.55 -7.98
CA TYR A 194 13.38 18.70 -7.20
C TYR A 194 12.03 18.51 -7.90
N THR A 195 11.45 17.33 -7.75
CA THR A 195 10.05 17.08 -8.14
C THR A 195 9.14 17.45 -6.99
N VAL A 196 8.36 18.53 -7.13
CA VAL A 196 7.48 19.05 -6.09
C VAL A 196 6.06 18.53 -6.27
N VAL A 197 5.50 17.89 -5.24
CA VAL A 197 4.16 17.28 -5.27
C VAL A 197 3.27 17.75 -4.11
N GLU A 198 1.97 17.78 -4.36
CA GLU A 198 0.95 18.14 -3.37
C GLU A 198 0.69 17.00 -2.37
N PRO A 199 0.25 17.28 -1.13
CA PRO A 199 0.00 16.26 -0.11
C PRO A 199 -0.98 15.15 -0.52
N ALA A 200 -2.05 15.51 -1.24
CA ALA A 200 -3.00 14.55 -1.78
C ALA A 200 -2.33 13.60 -2.80
N VAL A 201 -1.39 14.11 -3.59
CA VAL A 201 -0.63 13.29 -4.55
C VAL A 201 0.22 12.26 -3.81
N VAL A 202 0.94 12.65 -2.76
CA VAL A 202 1.75 11.75 -1.93
C VAL A 202 0.92 10.56 -1.43
N MET A 203 -0.24 10.83 -0.84
CA MET A 203 -1.12 9.77 -0.33
C MET A 203 -1.66 8.87 -1.44
N THR A 204 -1.99 9.45 -2.60
CA THR A 204 -2.56 8.69 -3.73
C THR A 204 -1.51 7.84 -4.44
N THR A 205 -0.28 8.33 -4.59
CA THR A 205 0.84 7.57 -5.14
C THR A 205 1.19 6.39 -4.25
N HIS A 206 1.18 6.59 -2.92
CA HIS A 206 1.37 5.52 -1.97
C HIS A 206 0.23 4.48 -2.05
N LEU A 207 -1.03 4.92 -2.17
CA LEU A 207 -2.16 4.01 -2.37
C LEU A 207 -2.03 3.20 -3.68
N ASP A 208 -1.69 3.82 -4.81
CA ASP A 208 -1.52 3.12 -6.10
C ASP A 208 -0.46 2.01 -5.99
N HIS A 209 0.66 2.30 -5.31
CA HIS A 209 1.69 1.31 -5.06
C HIS A 209 1.21 0.14 -4.18
N LEU A 210 0.50 0.44 -3.08
CA LEU A 210 -0.04 -0.58 -2.18
C LEU A 210 -1.10 -1.45 -2.87
N VAL A 211 -2.02 -0.85 -3.62
CA VAL A 211 -3.06 -1.58 -4.34
C VAL A 211 -2.46 -2.51 -5.41
N ARG A 212 -1.35 -2.13 -6.03
CA ARG A 212 -0.62 -2.98 -6.99
C ARG A 212 0.12 -4.12 -6.31
N SER A 213 0.90 -3.82 -5.28
CA SER A 213 1.69 -4.82 -4.53
C SER A 213 0.80 -5.86 -3.85
N HIS A 214 -0.36 -5.45 -3.35
CA HIS A 214 -1.35 -6.32 -2.71
C HIS A 214 -2.51 -6.71 -3.64
N SER A 215 -2.36 -6.59 -4.96
CA SER A 215 -3.43 -6.90 -5.91
C SER A 215 -3.93 -8.34 -5.83
N HIS A 216 -3.02 -9.30 -5.57
CA HIS A 216 -3.35 -10.70 -5.38
C HIS A 216 -4.20 -10.96 -4.11
N GLU A 217 -4.03 -10.17 -3.06
CA GLU A 217 -4.84 -10.25 -1.84
C GLU A 217 -6.19 -9.56 -2.01
N LEU A 218 -6.25 -8.49 -2.80
CA LEU A 218 -7.48 -7.78 -3.14
C LEU A 218 -8.40 -8.57 -4.07
N LEU A 219 -7.86 -9.56 -4.79
CA LEU A 219 -8.65 -10.45 -5.63
C LEU A 219 -9.22 -11.61 -4.79
N GLY A 220 -10.41 -11.39 -4.24
CA GLY A 220 -11.17 -12.40 -3.51
C GLY A 220 -12.11 -13.22 -4.40
N ARG A 221 -12.93 -14.03 -3.74
CA ARG A 221 -13.96 -14.83 -4.40
C ARG A 221 -15.05 -13.98 -5.03
N GLN A 222 -15.44 -12.90 -4.34
CA GLN A 222 -16.44 -11.95 -4.83
C GLN A 222 -15.94 -11.26 -6.11
N GLU A 223 -14.73 -10.72 -6.08
CA GLU A 223 -14.12 -10.04 -7.22
C GLU A 223 -13.93 -10.98 -8.41
N THR A 224 -13.56 -12.25 -8.16
CA THR A 224 -13.44 -13.26 -9.21
C THR A 224 -14.80 -13.59 -9.86
N GLN A 225 -15.86 -13.69 -9.05
CA GLN A 225 -17.22 -13.92 -9.53
C GLN A 225 -17.72 -12.73 -10.35
N ASP A 226 -17.56 -11.51 -9.84
CA ASP A 226 -17.97 -10.28 -10.53
C ASP A 226 -17.22 -10.10 -11.86
N LEU A 227 -15.92 -10.44 -11.89
CA LEU A 227 -15.12 -10.44 -13.11
C LEU A 227 -15.65 -11.44 -14.14
N LEU A 228 -15.99 -12.66 -13.72
CA LEU A 228 -16.57 -13.68 -14.59
C LEU A 228 -17.94 -13.27 -15.13
N ASP A 229 -18.81 -12.72 -14.27
CA ASP A 229 -20.15 -12.28 -14.67
C ASP A 229 -20.08 -11.13 -15.66
N HIS A 230 -19.15 -10.19 -15.46
CA HIS A 230 -18.87 -9.16 -16.46
C HIS A 230 -18.37 -9.77 -17.78
N PHE A 231 -17.41 -10.68 -17.73
CA PHE A 231 -16.82 -11.30 -18.93
C PHE A 231 -17.81 -12.18 -19.70
N LYS A 232 -18.74 -12.83 -18.99
CA LYS A 232 -19.83 -13.65 -19.55
C LYS A 232 -20.72 -12.85 -20.51
N SER A 233 -20.85 -11.53 -20.31
CA SER A 233 -21.60 -10.67 -21.23
C SER A 233 -21.02 -10.64 -22.65
N SER A 234 -19.69 -10.80 -22.78
CA SER A 234 -18.97 -10.76 -24.05
C SER A 234 -18.64 -12.16 -24.60
N TYR A 235 -18.34 -13.12 -23.71
CA TYR A 235 -17.94 -14.49 -24.07
C TYR A 235 -18.77 -15.56 -23.34
N PRO A 236 -20.11 -15.59 -23.52
CA PRO A 236 -20.99 -16.43 -22.71
C PRO A 236 -20.69 -17.93 -22.86
N LYS A 237 -20.46 -18.40 -24.09
CA LYS A 237 -20.16 -19.81 -24.37
C LYS A 237 -18.88 -20.29 -23.69
N LEU A 238 -17.82 -19.48 -23.74
CA LEU A 238 -16.54 -19.83 -23.13
C LEU A 238 -16.70 -19.96 -21.60
N VAL A 239 -17.38 -19.01 -20.96
CA VAL A 239 -17.58 -19.05 -19.51
C VAL A 239 -18.44 -20.25 -19.11
N GLU A 240 -19.56 -20.49 -19.79
CA GLU A 240 -20.48 -21.59 -19.45
C GLU A 240 -19.89 -22.98 -19.69
N ASP A 241 -18.99 -23.14 -20.66
CA ASP A 241 -18.34 -24.41 -20.96
C ASP A 241 -17.10 -24.66 -20.10
N VAL A 242 -16.41 -23.61 -19.66
CA VAL A 242 -15.17 -23.73 -18.87
C VAL A 242 -15.44 -23.68 -17.37
N VAL A 243 -16.22 -22.73 -16.86
CA VAL A 243 -16.43 -22.50 -15.43
C VAL A 243 -17.88 -22.79 -15.03
N PRO A 244 -18.15 -23.68 -14.06
CA PRO A 244 -17.21 -24.46 -13.25
C PRO A 244 -16.85 -25.85 -13.83
N LYS A 245 -17.29 -26.19 -15.05
CA LYS A 245 -17.25 -27.56 -15.59
C LYS A 245 -15.85 -28.15 -15.73
N VAL A 246 -14.89 -27.34 -16.21
CA VAL A 246 -13.49 -27.73 -16.47
C VAL A 246 -12.57 -27.08 -15.44
N VAL A 247 -12.77 -25.79 -15.19
CA VAL A 247 -12.01 -25.00 -14.21
C VAL A 247 -12.98 -24.54 -13.13
N THR A 248 -12.75 -24.95 -11.89
CA THR A 248 -13.57 -24.47 -10.76
C THR A 248 -13.31 -22.99 -10.51
N LEU A 249 -14.28 -22.29 -9.92
CA LEU A 249 -14.11 -20.89 -9.52
C LEU A 249 -12.89 -20.70 -8.60
N ALA A 250 -12.65 -21.64 -7.68
CA ALA A 250 -11.52 -21.61 -6.76
C ALA A 250 -10.18 -21.75 -7.49
N ASN A 251 -10.09 -22.64 -8.49
CA ASN A 251 -8.89 -22.80 -9.29
C ASN A 251 -8.63 -21.55 -10.15
N LEU A 252 -9.68 -20.98 -10.75
CA LEU A 252 -9.54 -19.73 -11.49
C LEU A 252 -9.04 -18.60 -10.58
N GLN A 253 -9.69 -18.41 -9.42
CA GLN A 253 -9.24 -17.42 -8.43
C GLN A 253 -7.76 -17.62 -8.11
N ARG A 254 -7.32 -18.86 -7.83
CA ARG A 254 -5.92 -19.13 -7.48
C ARG A 254 -4.97 -18.83 -8.64
N ILE A 255 -5.32 -19.17 -9.88
CA ILE A 255 -4.51 -18.85 -11.07
C ILE A 255 -4.36 -17.33 -11.23
N LEU A 256 -5.45 -16.58 -11.11
CA LEU A 256 -5.42 -15.12 -11.21
C LEU A 256 -4.58 -14.50 -10.09
N GLN A 257 -4.73 -14.98 -8.84
CA GLN A 257 -3.90 -14.54 -7.72
C GLN A 257 -2.41 -14.82 -7.97
N LEU A 258 -2.06 -16.01 -8.48
CA LEU A 258 -0.68 -16.36 -8.81
C LEU A 258 -0.09 -15.46 -9.90
N LEU A 259 -0.88 -15.04 -10.90
CA LEU A 259 -0.43 -14.07 -11.90
C LEU A 259 -0.18 -12.69 -11.28
N LEU A 260 -1.12 -12.22 -10.45
CA LEU A 260 -1.04 -10.92 -9.76
C LEU A 260 0.10 -10.86 -8.73
N GLU A 261 0.41 -11.98 -8.05
CA GLU A 261 1.59 -12.11 -7.18
C GLU A 261 2.91 -11.80 -7.91
N GLU A 262 2.92 -11.97 -9.25
CA GLU A 262 4.07 -11.67 -10.10
C GLU A 262 3.93 -10.36 -10.88
N GLY A 263 2.91 -9.55 -10.57
CA GLY A 263 2.61 -8.31 -11.27
C GLY A 263 2.12 -8.51 -12.70
N VAL A 264 1.67 -9.72 -13.08
CA VAL A 264 1.13 -9.98 -14.41
C VAL A 264 -0.34 -9.54 -14.48
N PRO A 265 -0.70 -8.63 -15.41
CA PRO A 265 -2.09 -8.25 -15.62
C PRO A 265 -2.98 -9.44 -16.02
N VAL A 266 -4.21 -9.43 -15.51
CA VAL A 266 -5.24 -10.45 -15.77
C VAL A 266 -6.34 -9.94 -16.73
N LYS A 267 -6.09 -8.81 -17.41
CA LYS A 267 -7.01 -8.20 -18.39
C LYS A 267 -7.34 -9.10 -19.58
N ASP A 268 -6.43 -9.99 -19.98
CA ASP A 268 -6.68 -11.01 -21.02
C ASP A 268 -7.26 -12.29 -20.41
N LEU A 269 -8.45 -12.17 -19.83
CA LEU A 269 -9.16 -13.29 -19.19
C LEU A 269 -9.51 -14.39 -20.20
N ARG A 270 -9.67 -14.02 -21.49
CA ARG A 270 -9.95 -14.98 -22.56
C ARG A 270 -8.81 -15.99 -22.69
N THR A 271 -7.58 -15.52 -22.92
CA THR A 271 -6.43 -16.41 -23.06
C THR A 271 -6.15 -17.19 -21.78
N ILE A 272 -6.35 -16.57 -20.61
CA ILE A 272 -6.23 -17.29 -19.32
C ILE A 272 -7.20 -18.47 -19.26
N LEU A 273 -8.48 -18.27 -19.57
CA LEU A 273 -9.49 -19.32 -19.53
C LEU A 273 -9.26 -20.41 -20.57
N GLU A 274 -8.94 -20.04 -21.82
CA GLU A 274 -8.65 -21.00 -22.89
C GLU A 274 -7.50 -21.93 -22.48
N VAL A 275 -6.36 -21.36 -22.06
CA VAL A 275 -5.16 -22.13 -21.68
C VAL A 275 -5.38 -22.94 -20.40
N ALA A 276 -6.09 -22.39 -19.40
CA ALA A 276 -6.41 -23.13 -18.19
C ALA A 276 -7.32 -24.34 -18.50
N SER A 277 -8.25 -24.20 -19.45
CA SER A 277 -9.15 -25.29 -19.86
C SER A 277 -8.42 -26.38 -20.66
N GLU A 278 -7.47 -26.02 -21.52
CA GLU A 278 -6.62 -26.98 -22.26
C GLU A 278 -5.72 -27.78 -21.32
N ASN A 279 -5.29 -27.17 -20.22
CA ASN A 279 -4.41 -27.77 -19.21
C ASN A 279 -5.18 -28.30 -18.00
N ALA A 280 -6.46 -28.66 -18.16
CA ALA A 280 -7.32 -29.06 -17.05
C ALA A 280 -6.79 -30.24 -16.22
N ALA A 281 -6.05 -31.16 -16.86
CA ALA A 281 -5.42 -32.30 -16.17
C ALA A 281 -4.38 -31.87 -15.12
N LEU A 282 -3.83 -30.66 -15.22
CA LEU A 282 -2.83 -30.12 -14.30
C LEU A 282 -3.47 -29.31 -13.15
N LEU A 283 -4.78 -29.05 -13.19
CA LEU A 283 -5.50 -28.21 -12.21
C LEU A 283 -5.68 -28.85 -10.82
N THR A 284 -5.11 -30.03 -10.58
CA THR A 284 -4.95 -30.57 -9.22
C THR A 284 -4.09 -29.63 -8.36
N ASP A 285 -3.10 -28.98 -8.98
CA ASP A 285 -2.33 -27.90 -8.36
C ASP A 285 -2.26 -26.70 -9.33
N PRO A 286 -2.94 -25.57 -9.01
CA PRO A 286 -2.91 -24.36 -9.84
C PRO A 286 -1.50 -23.84 -10.18
N ASN A 287 -0.47 -24.15 -9.37
CA ASN A 287 0.91 -23.77 -9.67
C ASN A 287 1.41 -24.40 -10.98
N ASN A 288 0.93 -25.60 -11.33
CA ASN A 288 1.34 -26.31 -12.55
C ASN A 288 0.78 -25.67 -13.83
N VAL A 289 -0.35 -24.97 -13.73
CA VAL A 289 -0.99 -24.27 -14.85
C VAL A 289 -0.40 -22.87 -15.06
N LEU A 290 0.34 -22.34 -14.08
CA LEU A 290 0.92 -21.01 -14.17
C LEU A 290 1.91 -20.86 -15.34
N ALA A 291 2.77 -21.86 -15.56
CA ALA A 291 3.75 -21.82 -16.64
C ALA A 291 3.13 -21.72 -18.06
N PRO A 292 2.18 -22.60 -18.46
CA PRO A 292 1.55 -22.47 -19.77
C PRO A 292 0.73 -21.17 -19.91
N VAL A 293 0.03 -20.72 -18.85
CA VAL A 293 -0.71 -19.45 -18.88
C VAL A 293 0.22 -18.25 -19.08
N ARG A 294 1.34 -18.18 -18.34
CA ARG A 294 2.34 -17.12 -18.53
C ARG A 294 2.97 -17.16 -19.92
N TYR A 295 3.25 -18.35 -20.45
CA TYR A 295 3.74 -18.49 -21.82
C TYR A 295 2.75 -17.94 -22.86
N ALA A 296 1.45 -18.15 -22.66
CA ALA A 296 0.42 -17.59 -23.53
C ALA A 296 0.35 -16.05 -23.41
N LEU A 297 0.50 -15.52 -22.20
CA LEU A 297 0.53 -14.09 -21.90
C LEU A 297 1.89 -13.42 -22.15
N ARG A 298 2.87 -14.14 -22.72
CA ARG A 298 4.27 -13.69 -22.83
C ARG A 298 4.44 -12.33 -23.52
N ARG A 299 3.59 -12.02 -24.51
CA ARG A 299 3.62 -10.72 -25.20
C ARG A 299 3.32 -9.57 -24.25
N THR A 300 2.28 -9.72 -23.44
CA THR A 300 1.91 -8.74 -22.41
C THR A 300 3.00 -8.63 -21.36
N ILE A 301 3.52 -9.76 -20.86
CA ILE A 301 4.58 -9.77 -19.84
C ILE A 301 5.82 -9.01 -20.33
N VAL A 302 6.28 -9.30 -21.55
CA VAL A 302 7.46 -8.67 -22.14
C VAL A 302 7.22 -7.18 -22.40
N GLN A 303 6.06 -6.81 -22.94
CA GLN A 303 5.73 -5.43 -23.22
C GLN A 303 5.62 -4.57 -21.95
N GLU A 304 5.00 -5.09 -20.89
CA GLU A 304 4.89 -4.38 -19.60
C GLU A 304 6.26 -4.27 -18.90
N THR A 305 7.18 -5.21 -19.15
CA THR A 305 8.50 -5.24 -18.51
C THR A 305 9.54 -4.40 -19.25
N PHE A 306 9.59 -4.48 -20.58
CA PHE A 306 10.65 -3.89 -21.42
C PHE A 306 10.16 -2.77 -22.34
N GLY A 307 8.86 -2.48 -22.34
CA GLY A 307 8.26 -1.53 -23.28
C GLY A 307 8.32 -2.03 -24.73
N GLU A 308 8.57 -1.12 -25.65
CA GLU A 308 8.62 -1.40 -27.10
C GLU A 308 10.02 -1.81 -27.60
N THR A 309 10.93 -2.15 -26.69
CA THR A 309 12.32 -2.48 -27.04
C THR A 309 12.46 -3.92 -27.53
N SER A 310 13.40 -4.15 -28.45
CA SER A 310 13.76 -5.47 -28.97
C SER A 310 15.10 -6.00 -28.44
N GLU A 311 15.76 -5.22 -27.59
CA GLU A 311 16.99 -5.59 -26.88
C GLU A 311 16.68 -5.78 -25.40
N PHE A 312 16.79 -7.01 -24.91
CA PHE A 312 16.49 -7.37 -23.53
C PHE A 312 17.78 -7.47 -22.73
N LYS A 313 18.06 -6.45 -21.91
CA LYS A 313 19.16 -6.46 -20.96
C LYS A 313 18.69 -7.12 -19.67
N VAL A 314 19.32 -8.25 -19.31
CA VAL A 314 18.86 -9.10 -18.20
C VAL A 314 20.02 -9.60 -17.35
N LEU A 315 19.71 -10.02 -16.12
CA LEU A 315 20.57 -10.87 -15.30
C LEU A 315 20.28 -12.33 -15.68
N GLY A 316 21.32 -13.14 -15.86
CA GLY A 316 21.16 -14.60 -16.03
C GLY A 316 21.36 -15.33 -14.72
N VAL A 317 20.83 -16.53 -14.57
CA VAL A 317 21.19 -17.45 -13.47
C VAL A 317 22.10 -18.55 -14.02
N HIS A 318 23.16 -18.89 -13.29
CA HIS A 318 24.09 -19.93 -13.71
C HIS A 318 23.39 -21.31 -13.80
N PRO A 319 23.55 -22.08 -14.90
CA PRO A 319 22.82 -23.34 -15.10
C PRO A 319 23.05 -24.40 -14.01
N GLU A 320 24.24 -24.45 -13.41
CA GLU A 320 24.51 -25.38 -12.30
C GLU A 320 23.70 -25.01 -11.05
N PHE A 321 23.53 -23.72 -10.77
CA PHE A 321 22.70 -23.25 -9.66
C PHE A 321 21.23 -23.61 -9.90
N GLU A 322 20.73 -23.45 -11.13
CA GLU A 322 19.37 -23.87 -11.48
C GLU A 322 19.16 -25.38 -11.27
N ARG A 323 20.14 -26.21 -11.65
CA ARG A 323 20.08 -27.66 -11.42
C ARG A 323 20.05 -28.01 -9.94
N LEU A 324 20.81 -27.31 -9.10
CA LEU A 324 20.79 -27.50 -7.65
C LEU A 324 19.41 -27.17 -7.08
N ILE A 325 18.82 -26.04 -7.50
CA ILE A 325 17.45 -25.66 -7.10
C ILE A 325 16.45 -26.72 -7.57
N ASP A 326 16.51 -27.17 -8.82
CA ASP A 326 15.62 -28.19 -9.36
C ASP A 326 15.71 -29.52 -8.58
N GLN A 327 16.91 -29.94 -8.15
CA GLN A 327 17.10 -31.13 -7.33
C GLN A 327 16.49 -30.99 -5.94
N THR A 328 16.61 -29.82 -5.31
CA THR A 328 15.99 -29.56 -4.00
C THR A 328 14.46 -29.50 -4.06
N VAL A 329 13.90 -28.97 -5.16
CA VAL A 329 12.45 -28.89 -5.37
C VAL A 329 11.85 -30.25 -5.73
N GLY A 330 12.56 -31.07 -6.53
CA GLY A 330 12.14 -32.43 -6.88
C GLY A 330 12.33 -33.45 -5.75
N GLY A 331 13.13 -33.12 -4.73
CA GLY A 331 13.57 -34.00 -3.65
C GLY A 331 12.83 -33.85 -2.32
N ALA A 332 11.53 -33.56 -2.31
CA ALA A 332 10.70 -33.70 -1.10
C ALA A 332 9.23 -33.80 -1.51
N ALA A 333 8.71 -35.02 -1.65
CA ALA A 333 7.28 -35.23 -1.67
C ALA A 333 6.67 -34.52 -0.44
N THR A 334 5.81 -33.53 -0.65
CA THR A 334 5.00 -32.82 0.36
C THR A 334 5.61 -31.63 1.13
N ALA A 335 6.35 -30.74 0.47
CA ALA A 335 6.36 -29.32 0.89
C ALA A 335 6.20 -28.40 -0.33
N ALA A 336 5.01 -27.80 -0.48
CA ALA A 336 4.72 -26.78 -1.51
C ALA A 336 5.60 -25.52 -1.41
N ASP A 337 6.39 -25.42 -0.33
CA ASP A 337 7.31 -24.32 -0.05
C ASP A 337 8.76 -24.58 -0.50
N GLY A 338 9.07 -25.74 -1.10
CA GLY A 338 10.35 -26.00 -1.77
C GLY A 338 11.54 -25.49 -0.96
N ALA A 339 11.78 -26.09 0.21
CA ALA A 339 12.78 -25.60 1.16
C ALA A 339 14.18 -25.63 0.53
N ILE A 340 14.65 -24.46 0.11
CA ILE A 340 16.00 -24.26 -0.40
C ILE A 340 16.94 -24.21 0.79
N GLU A 341 18.11 -24.82 0.64
CA GLU A 341 19.14 -24.77 1.66
C GLU A 341 19.47 -23.30 2.01
N PRO A 342 19.49 -22.90 3.30
CA PRO A 342 19.68 -21.51 3.70
C PRO A 342 20.96 -20.88 3.15
N SER A 343 22.00 -21.69 2.91
CA SER A 343 23.27 -21.29 2.29
C SER A 343 23.08 -20.82 0.84
N LEU A 344 22.40 -21.62 0.02
CA LEU A 344 22.06 -21.30 -1.38
C LEU A 344 21.14 -20.09 -1.48
N ALA A 345 20.13 -20.01 -0.61
CA ALA A 345 19.21 -18.87 -0.56
C ALA A 345 19.94 -17.56 -0.21
N ARG A 346 20.92 -17.60 0.71
CA ARG A 346 21.74 -16.44 1.07
C ARG A 346 22.64 -16.00 -0.09
N LEU A 347 23.34 -16.95 -0.72
CA LEU A 347 24.21 -16.66 -1.85
C LEU A 347 23.45 -16.02 -3.02
N PHE A 348 22.30 -16.61 -3.40
CA PHE A 348 21.43 -16.03 -4.42
C PHE A 348 20.93 -14.65 -4.01
N GLY A 349 20.55 -14.48 -2.74
CA GLY A 349 20.07 -13.21 -2.21
C GLY A 349 21.05 -12.06 -2.32
N GLU A 350 22.30 -12.27 -1.91
CA GLU A 350 23.36 -11.26 -2.00
C GLU A 350 23.61 -10.83 -3.45
N GLU A 351 23.63 -11.80 -4.37
CA GLU A 351 23.84 -11.52 -5.79
C GLU A 351 22.63 -10.84 -6.45
N VAL A 352 21.40 -11.22 -6.08
CA VAL A 352 20.16 -10.54 -6.52
C VAL A 352 20.15 -9.09 -6.05
N ILE A 353 20.48 -8.81 -4.79
CA ILE A 353 20.52 -7.42 -4.28
C ILE A 353 21.50 -6.60 -5.11
N ALA A 354 22.71 -7.11 -5.33
CA ALA A 354 23.73 -6.41 -6.10
C ALA A 354 23.30 -6.19 -7.56
N GLY A 355 22.81 -7.23 -8.23
CA GLY A 355 22.39 -7.16 -9.63
C GLY A 355 21.18 -6.25 -9.86
N VAL A 356 20.17 -6.32 -9.00
CA VAL A 356 18.97 -5.48 -9.07
C VAL A 356 19.35 -4.00 -8.89
N ASN A 357 20.13 -3.68 -7.86
CA ASN A 357 20.57 -2.30 -7.61
C ASN A 357 21.39 -1.74 -8.79
N GLU A 358 22.25 -2.57 -9.40
CA GLU A 358 23.06 -2.18 -10.56
C GLU A 358 22.17 -1.87 -11.78
N MET A 359 21.19 -2.72 -12.09
CA MET A 359 20.25 -2.47 -13.17
C MET A 359 19.42 -1.20 -12.94
N GLU A 360 18.88 -1.02 -11.72
CA GLU A 360 18.11 0.18 -11.37
C GLU A 360 18.95 1.45 -11.50
N SER A 361 20.23 1.43 -11.10
CA SER A 361 21.14 2.58 -11.24
C SER A 361 21.41 2.96 -12.70
N GLN A 362 21.25 2.03 -13.64
CA GLN A 362 21.37 2.24 -15.08
C GLN A 362 20.02 2.60 -15.74
N GLY A 363 18.93 2.71 -14.96
CA GLY A 363 17.58 2.92 -15.47
C GLY A 363 17.02 1.73 -16.23
N LEU A 364 17.53 0.52 -16.00
CA LEU A 364 17.08 -0.72 -16.63
C LEU A 364 16.08 -1.45 -15.72
N ALA A 365 15.12 -2.16 -16.34
CA ALA A 365 14.20 -3.03 -15.60
C ALA A 365 14.97 -4.22 -14.99
N PRO A 366 14.88 -4.48 -13.67
CA PRO A 366 15.68 -5.49 -12.98
C PRO A 366 15.15 -6.92 -13.24
N VAL A 367 15.40 -7.43 -14.45
CA VAL A 367 14.90 -8.73 -14.90
C VAL A 367 15.95 -9.82 -14.74
N ILE A 368 15.56 -10.91 -14.08
CA ILE A 368 16.34 -12.14 -13.92
C ILE A 368 15.75 -13.21 -14.84
N LEU A 369 16.58 -13.76 -15.71
CA LEU A 369 16.22 -14.77 -16.70
C LEU A 369 16.64 -16.15 -16.22
N THR A 370 15.70 -17.10 -16.27
CA THR A 370 15.83 -18.45 -15.70
C THR A 370 15.29 -19.53 -16.65
N GLY A 371 15.58 -20.79 -16.35
CA GLY A 371 14.91 -21.96 -16.93
C GLY A 371 13.46 -22.10 -16.44
N SER A 372 12.59 -22.69 -17.27
CA SER A 372 11.14 -22.77 -16.97
C SER A 372 10.80 -23.56 -15.70
N LYS A 373 11.64 -24.52 -15.28
CA LYS A 373 11.41 -25.37 -14.10
C LYS A 373 11.71 -24.63 -12.78
N SER A 374 12.83 -23.93 -12.73
CA SER A 374 13.31 -23.21 -11.54
C SER A 374 12.64 -21.84 -11.37
N ARG A 375 12.02 -21.29 -12.43
CA ARG A 375 11.47 -19.92 -12.47
C ARG A 375 10.59 -19.56 -11.29
N LEU A 376 9.57 -20.37 -10.95
CA LEU A 376 8.63 -20.04 -9.86
C LEU A 376 9.34 -19.95 -8.51
N THR A 377 10.20 -20.92 -8.23
CA THR A 377 10.98 -21.00 -7.00
C THR A 377 11.94 -19.81 -6.86
N LEU A 378 12.72 -19.54 -7.91
CA LEU A 378 13.63 -18.39 -7.97
C LEU A 378 12.88 -17.05 -7.90
N SER A 379 11.69 -16.98 -8.49
CA SER A 379 10.83 -15.80 -8.45
C SER A 379 10.35 -15.46 -7.04
N ARG A 380 9.87 -16.46 -6.29
CA ARG A 380 9.48 -16.31 -4.89
C ARG A 380 10.65 -15.87 -4.01
N LEU A 381 11.83 -16.48 -4.21
CA LEU A 381 13.04 -16.08 -3.50
C LEU A 381 13.46 -14.64 -3.81
N ALA A 382 13.58 -14.30 -5.09
CA ALA A 382 14.06 -13.00 -5.53
C ALA A 382 13.13 -11.89 -5.03
N ARG A 383 11.80 -12.03 -5.18
CA ARG A 383 10.83 -11.04 -4.73
C ARG A 383 10.81 -10.84 -3.21
N ARG A 384 11.03 -11.90 -2.43
CA ARG A 384 11.13 -11.79 -0.97
C ARG A 384 12.33 -10.94 -0.52
N ILE A 385 13.39 -10.94 -1.32
CA ILE A 385 14.64 -10.23 -1.03
C ILE A 385 14.60 -8.81 -1.59
N LYS A 386 14.10 -8.67 -2.82
CA LYS A 386 13.91 -7.41 -3.54
C LYS A 386 12.57 -7.44 -4.25
N SER A 387 11.61 -6.67 -3.76
CA SER A 387 10.26 -6.61 -4.34
C SER A 387 10.24 -6.12 -5.79
N GLN A 388 11.26 -5.37 -6.21
CA GLN A 388 11.40 -4.89 -7.59
C GLN A 388 11.86 -5.98 -8.56
N ALA A 389 12.41 -7.11 -8.09
CA ALA A 389 12.98 -8.14 -8.95
C ALA A 389 11.90 -8.83 -9.80
N ILE A 390 12.08 -8.82 -11.12
CA ILE A 390 11.20 -9.48 -12.07
C ILE A 390 11.88 -10.76 -12.55
N VAL A 391 11.23 -11.92 -12.44
CA VAL A 391 11.83 -13.20 -12.86
C VAL A 391 11.03 -13.79 -14.02
N LEU A 392 11.69 -13.93 -15.17
CA LEU A 392 11.13 -14.47 -16.39
C LEU A 392 11.77 -15.80 -16.75
N ALA A 393 11.00 -16.67 -17.41
CA ALA A 393 11.54 -17.87 -18.04
C ALA A 393 12.06 -17.53 -19.44
N MET A 394 13.11 -18.21 -19.90
CA MET A 394 13.61 -18.06 -21.28
C MET A 394 12.51 -18.27 -22.33
N SER A 395 11.57 -19.19 -22.06
CA SER A 395 10.42 -19.45 -22.94
C SER A 395 9.43 -18.28 -23.06
N GLU A 396 9.46 -17.32 -22.14
CA GLU A 396 8.57 -16.16 -22.15
C GLU A 396 9.14 -15.02 -23.02
N LEU A 397 10.43 -15.03 -23.36
CA LEU A 397 10.98 -14.04 -24.27
C LEU A 397 10.62 -14.38 -25.74
N PRO A 398 10.36 -13.38 -26.59
CA PRO A 398 10.13 -13.63 -28.01
C PRO A 398 11.42 -14.12 -28.66
N ALA A 399 11.30 -15.12 -29.54
CA ALA A 399 12.44 -15.70 -30.26
C ALA A 399 13.20 -14.70 -31.15
N THR A 400 12.58 -13.56 -31.48
CA THR A 400 13.14 -12.52 -32.36
C THR A 400 13.92 -11.44 -31.62
N GLY A 401 13.88 -11.41 -30.28
CA GLY A 401 14.56 -10.37 -29.51
C GLY A 401 16.01 -10.72 -29.19
N ASN A 402 16.86 -9.71 -29.11
CA ASN A 402 18.27 -9.88 -28.75
C ASN A 402 18.41 -9.83 -27.23
N VAL A 403 18.89 -10.92 -26.62
CA VAL A 403 19.11 -10.99 -25.17
C VAL A 403 20.57 -10.68 -24.86
N THR A 404 20.81 -9.66 -24.04
CA THR A 404 22.13 -9.25 -23.57
C THR A 404 22.22 -9.48 -22.07
N PHE A 405 23.12 -10.36 -21.63
CA PHE A 405 23.35 -10.60 -20.21
C PHE A 405 24.28 -9.54 -19.61
N GLN A 406 23.76 -8.74 -18.68
CA GLN A 406 24.58 -7.78 -17.93
C GLN A 406 25.51 -8.50 -16.94
N LYS A 407 24.97 -9.54 -16.30
CA LYS A 407 25.66 -10.34 -15.29
C LYS A 407 25.04 -11.72 -15.19
N VAL A 408 25.84 -12.72 -14.87
CA VAL A 408 25.38 -14.07 -14.52
C VAL A 408 25.49 -14.24 -13.01
N LEU A 409 24.34 -14.45 -12.37
CA LEU A 409 24.21 -14.69 -10.94
C LEU A 409 24.61 -16.13 -10.59
N CYS A 410 25.19 -16.32 -9.41
CA CYS A 410 25.61 -17.59 -8.83
C CYS A 410 26.63 -18.34 -9.70
N ASN A 411 27.54 -17.61 -10.35
CA ASN A 411 28.58 -18.18 -11.22
C ASN A 411 29.69 -18.91 -10.43
N ARG A 412 29.80 -18.66 -9.13
CA ARG A 412 30.69 -19.43 -8.25
C ARG A 412 29.91 -20.64 -7.75
N GLY A 413 30.26 -21.84 -8.23
CA GLY A 413 29.77 -23.10 -7.67
C GLY A 413 29.86 -23.08 -6.15
N ALA A 414 28.88 -23.71 -5.49
CA ALA A 414 28.76 -23.76 -4.04
C ALA A 414 30.14 -23.94 -3.38
N PRO A 415 30.49 -23.18 -2.32
CA PRO A 415 31.67 -23.50 -1.54
C PRO A 415 31.50 -24.91 -1.00
N GLY A 416 32.38 -25.82 -1.43
CA GLY A 416 32.41 -27.22 -0.99
C GLY A 416 32.79 -27.40 0.46
#